data_AF-A0A133QAA0-F1
#
_entry.id   AF-A0A133QAA0-F1
#
_cell.length_a   1.000
_cell.length_b   1.000
_cell.length_c   1.000
_cell.angle_alpha   90.00
_cell.angle_beta   90.00
_cell.angle_gamma   90.00
#
_symmetry.space_group_name_H-M   'P 1'
#
loop_
_entity.id
_entity.type
_entity.pdbx_description
1 polymer ?
#
loop_
_entity_poly.entity_id
_entity_poly.type
_entity_poly.pdbx_seq_one_letter_code
_entity_poly.pdbx_strand_id
1 'polypeptide(L)'
;GTGITGHSMFLYELNKKGIIIERMKNKQGKVYGLKFSYAGQSFKASEIGREFGYRSLQKNFEPTNKEEPKKPHQTVQEPTENNKQSDTGYQLVPKSRSTVSRDNDTPRVQNSIGAVAD
;
A
#
# COMPACT_ATOMS: atom_id res chain seq x y z
N GLY A 1 -32.05 0.50 15.75
CA GLY A 1 -30.94 1.10 14.99
C GLY A 1 -31.26 1.04 13.51
N THR A 2 -31.21 2.17 12.82
CA THR A 2 -31.41 2.39 11.37
C THR A 2 -30.27 1.78 10.53
N GLY A 3 -29.98 0.49 10.73
CA GLY A 3 -28.79 -0.18 10.18
C GLY A 3 -28.72 -0.20 8.65
N ILE A 4 -29.87 -0.23 7.98
CA ILE A 4 -29.96 -0.19 6.51
C ILE A 4 -29.94 1.27 6.02
N THR A 5 -30.65 2.16 6.73
CA THR A 5 -30.77 3.58 6.37
C THR A 5 -29.42 4.30 6.41
N GLY A 6 -28.59 4.04 7.42
CA GLY A 6 -27.28 4.68 7.56
C GLY A 6 -26.29 4.26 6.49
N HIS A 7 -26.23 2.96 6.16
CA HIS A 7 -25.33 2.45 5.11
C HIS A 7 -25.71 3.00 3.72
N SER A 8 -26.99 2.94 3.39
CA SER A 8 -27.50 3.47 2.12
C SER A 8 -27.32 4.99 2.03
N MET A 9 -27.52 5.72 3.12
CA MET A 9 -27.33 7.17 3.16
C MET A 9 -25.86 7.57 3.00
N PHE A 10 -24.93 6.85 3.63
CA PHE A 10 -23.50 7.09 3.45
C PHE A 10 -23.07 6.92 2.00
N LEU A 11 -23.47 5.81 1.36
CA LEU A 11 -23.15 5.57 -0.05
C LEU A 11 -23.81 6.59 -0.99
N TYR A 12 -25.04 6.99 -0.67
CA TYR A 12 -25.75 8.03 -1.42
C TYR A 12 -25.01 9.38 -1.37
N GLU A 13 -24.60 9.83 -0.18
CA GLU A 13 -23.88 11.09 -0.01
C GLU A 13 -22.53 11.09 -0.73
N LEU A 14 -21.80 9.97 -0.70
CA LEU A 14 -20.56 9.81 -1.46
C LEU A 14 -20.82 9.89 -2.97
N ASN A 15 -21.82 9.17 -3.46
CA ASN A 15 -22.16 9.16 -4.87
C ASN A 15 -22.58 10.54 -5.38
N LYS A 16 -23.39 11.27 -4.60
CA LYS A 16 -23.78 12.66 -4.89
C LYS A 16 -22.58 13.59 -5.01
N LYS A 17 -21.52 13.34 -4.22
CA LYS A 17 -20.24 14.05 -4.30
C LYS A 17 -19.30 13.51 -5.38
N GLY A 18 -19.76 12.59 -6.23
CA GLY A 18 -18.95 12.00 -7.32
C GLY A 18 -17.92 10.98 -6.86
N ILE A 19 -18.01 10.49 -5.62
CA ILE A 19 -17.12 9.48 -5.06
C ILE A 19 -17.76 8.10 -5.23
N ILE A 20 -17.02 7.18 -5.85
CA ILE A 20 -17.48 5.81 -6.09
C ILE A 20 -16.60 4.82 -5.33
N ILE A 21 -17.21 3.95 -4.53
CA ILE A 21 -16.55 2.83 -3.85
C ILE A 21 -16.92 1.53 -4.56
N GLU A 22 -15.93 0.85 -5.13
CA GLU A 22 -16.11 -0.44 -5.80
C GLU A 22 -15.49 -1.58 -4.99
N ARG A 23 -16.21 -2.71 -4.91
CA ARG A 23 -15.71 -3.95 -4.31
C ARG A 23 -14.97 -4.77 -5.37
N MET A 24 -13.65 -4.83 -5.27
CA MET A 24 -12.83 -5.60 -6.18
C MET A 24 -12.94 -7.09 -5.83
N LYS A 25 -13.31 -7.92 -6.81
CA LYS A 25 -13.48 -9.37 -6.64
C LYS A 25 -12.43 -10.16 -7.41
N ASN A 26 -12.01 -11.30 -6.85
CA ASN A 26 -11.15 -12.24 -7.54
C ASN A 26 -11.96 -13.12 -8.52
N LYS A 27 -11.28 -14.02 -9.25
CA LYS A 27 -11.94 -14.95 -10.19
C LYS A 27 -12.96 -15.88 -9.53
N GLN A 28 -12.87 -16.08 -8.21
CA GLN A 28 -13.81 -16.89 -7.41
C GLN A 28 -14.96 -16.05 -6.84
N GLY A 29 -15.08 -14.77 -7.22
CA GLY A 29 -16.13 -13.86 -6.73
C GLY A 29 -15.92 -13.33 -5.32
N LYS A 30 -14.82 -13.68 -4.65
CA LYS A 30 -14.49 -13.19 -3.30
C LYS A 30 -13.95 -11.77 -3.37
N VAL A 31 -14.46 -10.88 -2.52
CA VAL A 31 -13.96 -9.51 -2.40
C VAL A 31 -12.57 -9.57 -1.78
N TYR A 32 -11.58 -8.97 -2.46
CA TYR A 32 -10.20 -8.91 -1.97
C TYR A 32 -9.73 -7.48 -1.67
N GLY A 33 -10.43 -6.47 -2.20
CA GLY A 33 -10.03 -5.08 -2.08
C GLY A 33 -11.19 -4.11 -2.33
N LEU A 34 -10.92 -2.85 -2.04
CA LEU A 34 -11.79 -1.73 -2.38
C LEU A 34 -11.05 -0.81 -3.36
N LYS A 35 -11.78 -0.21 -4.29
CA LYS A 35 -11.28 0.82 -5.20
C LYS A 35 -12.11 2.08 -5.02
N PHE A 36 -11.45 3.22 -4.85
CA PHE A 36 -12.08 4.52 -4.80
C PHE A 36 -11.88 5.23 -6.12
N SER A 37 -12.94 5.88 -6.62
CA SER A 37 -12.90 6.65 -7.85
C SER A 37 -13.49 8.03 -7.62
N TYR A 38 -12.83 9.06 -8.15
CA TYR A 38 -13.26 10.45 -8.07
C TYR A 38 -12.67 11.24 -9.24
N ALA A 39 -13.46 12.11 -9.87
CA ALA A 39 -13.02 12.97 -10.98
C ALA A 39 -12.25 12.25 -12.11
N GLY A 40 -12.67 11.02 -12.45
CA GLY A 40 -12.03 10.20 -13.49
C GLY A 40 -10.73 9.49 -13.07
N GLN A 41 -10.25 9.71 -11.85
CA GLN A 41 -9.12 8.99 -11.28
C GLN A 41 -9.60 7.82 -10.42
N SER A 42 -8.78 6.78 -10.28
CA SER A 42 -9.12 5.60 -9.48
C SER A 42 -7.90 5.02 -8.80
N PHE A 43 -8.04 4.66 -7.53
CA PHE A 43 -6.97 4.10 -6.70
C PHE A 43 -7.51 2.93 -5.90
N LYS A 44 -6.69 1.91 -5.67
CA LYS A 44 -7.02 0.91 -4.65
C LYS A 44 -6.99 1.61 -3.29
N ALA A 45 -7.91 1.28 -2.41
CA ALA A 45 -7.95 1.86 -1.08
C ALA A 45 -6.63 1.63 -0.32
N SER A 46 -6.02 0.46 -0.50
CA SER A 46 -4.71 0.12 0.08
C SER A 46 -3.54 0.93 -0.48
N GLU A 47 -3.68 1.52 -1.67
CA GLU A 47 -2.67 2.42 -2.25
C GLU A 47 -2.70 3.79 -1.57
N ILE A 48 -3.86 4.23 -1.09
CA ILE A 48 -4.01 5.47 -0.31
C ILE A 48 -3.51 5.27 1.12
N GLY A 49 -3.82 4.11 1.73
CA GLY A 49 -3.38 3.76 3.08
C GLY A 49 -3.81 2.34 3.46
N ARG A 50 -2.99 1.64 4.26
CA ARG A 50 -3.28 0.25 4.65
C ARG A 50 -4.56 0.12 5.48
N GLU A 51 -4.87 1.15 6.26
CA GLU A 51 -6.05 1.29 7.10
C GLU A 51 -7.36 1.33 6.29
N PHE A 52 -7.30 1.81 5.04
CA PHE A 52 -8.46 1.88 4.15
C PHE A 52 -8.66 0.58 3.34
N GLY A 53 -7.71 -0.36 3.42
CA GLY A 53 -7.83 -1.66 2.77
C GLY A 53 -9.02 -2.47 3.29
N TYR A 54 -9.65 -3.25 2.40
CA TYR A 54 -10.84 -4.06 2.72
C TYR A 54 -10.70 -4.88 4.01
N ARG A 55 -9.58 -5.60 4.16
CA ARG A 55 -9.29 -6.44 5.33
C ARG A 55 -9.07 -5.64 6.61
N SER A 56 -8.47 -4.45 6.50
CA SER A 56 -8.21 -3.58 7.65
C SER A 56 -9.51 -2.98 8.17
N LEU A 57 -10.35 -2.47 7.25
CA LEU A 57 -11.65 -1.92 7.59
C LEU A 57 -12.56 -2.97 8.23
N GLN A 58 -12.59 -4.20 7.71
CA GLN A 58 -13.41 -5.26 8.29
C GLN A 58 -13.13 -5.49 9.78
N LYS A 59 -11.84 -5.49 10.17
CA LYS A 59 -11.43 -5.65 11.58
C LYS A 59 -11.91 -4.52 12.49
N ASN A 60 -12.05 -3.30 11.97
CA ASN A 60 -12.53 -2.16 12.75
C ASN A 60 -14.01 -2.26 13.10
N PHE A 61 -14.76 -3.10 12.37
CA PHE A 61 -16.19 -3.37 12.61
C PHE A 61 -16.45 -4.73 13.25
N GLU A 62 -15.43 -5.57 13.42
CA GLU A 62 -15.57 -6.83 14.15
C GLU A 62 -15.79 -6.51 15.64
N PRO A 63 -16.86 -7.04 16.27
CA PRO A 63 -17.09 -6.85 17.69
C PRO A 63 -15.92 -7.49 18.44
N THR A 64 -15.07 -6.64 19.00
CA THR A 64 -13.97 -7.09 19.84
C THR A 64 -14.58 -7.53 21.17
N ASN A 65 -15.01 -8.79 21.26
CA ASN A 65 -15.34 -9.47 22.53
C ASN A 65 -14.06 -9.71 23.34
N LYS A 66 -13.24 -8.67 23.55
CA LYS A 66 -12.08 -8.72 24.42
C LYS A 66 -12.34 -7.67 25.47
N GLU A 67 -12.60 -8.14 26.68
CA GLU A 67 -12.36 -7.37 27.89
C GLU A 67 -11.08 -6.56 27.70
N GLU A 68 -11.19 -5.25 27.86
CA GLU A 68 -10.03 -4.37 27.90
C GLU A 68 -9.00 -4.95 28.88
N PRO A 69 -7.72 -4.88 28.51
CA PRO A 69 -6.92 -3.96 29.28
C PRO A 69 -6.61 -2.76 28.40
N LYS A 70 -7.09 -1.60 28.88
CA LYS A 70 -6.76 -0.28 28.39
C LYS A 70 -5.25 -0.17 28.22
N LYS A 71 -4.79 -0.31 27.00
CA LYS A 71 -3.68 0.48 26.50
C LYS A 71 -4.10 0.97 25.13
N PRO A 72 -4.45 2.26 24.96
CA PRO A 72 -4.31 2.83 23.64
C PRO A 72 -2.85 2.57 23.27
N HIS A 73 -2.61 1.77 22.23
CA HIS A 73 -1.34 1.85 21.55
C HIS A 73 -1.28 3.24 20.90
N GLN A 74 -1.06 4.24 21.74
CA GLN A 74 -0.33 5.42 21.37
C GLN A 74 0.99 4.87 20.85
N THR A 75 1.12 4.77 19.53
CA THR A 75 2.45 4.77 18.94
C THR A 75 3.01 6.14 19.28
N VAL A 76 3.59 6.25 20.47
CA VAL A 76 4.58 7.27 20.76
C VAL A 76 5.66 7.03 19.71
N GLN A 77 5.57 7.75 18.61
CA GLN A 77 6.75 8.04 17.84
C GLN A 77 7.64 8.79 18.82
N GLU A 78 8.74 8.16 19.25
CA GLU A 78 9.85 8.92 19.80
C GLU A 78 10.14 10.06 18.81
N PRO A 79 10.16 11.33 19.25
CA PRO A 79 10.85 12.34 18.49
C PRO A 79 12.33 11.99 18.60
N THR A 80 12.85 11.21 17.65
CA THR A 80 14.29 11.24 17.42
C THR A 80 14.60 12.64 16.93
N GLU A 81 15.05 13.49 17.86
CA GLU A 81 15.64 14.78 17.57
C GLU A 81 16.77 14.57 16.55
N ASN A 82 16.47 14.80 15.29
CA ASN A 82 17.46 15.10 14.27
C ASN A 82 16.89 16.27 13.46
N ASN A 83 17.21 17.46 13.94
CA ASN A 83 17.04 18.72 13.24
C ASN A 83 17.61 18.62 11.81
N LYS A 84 16.74 18.66 10.79
CA LYS A 84 16.93 19.46 9.57
C LYS A 84 15.67 19.47 8.71
N GLN A 85 15.00 20.62 8.76
CA GLN A 85 14.11 21.22 7.76
C GLN A 85 13.07 20.34 7.07
N SER A 86 11.83 20.57 7.50
CA SER A 86 10.58 20.46 6.75
C SER A 86 10.68 20.94 5.30
N ASP A 87 10.29 20.08 4.35
CA ASP A 87 9.49 20.47 3.18
C ASP A 87 8.82 19.23 2.57
N THR A 88 7.68 18.80 3.11
CA THR A 88 6.85 17.76 2.49
C THR A 88 6.07 18.35 1.32
N GLY A 89 6.78 18.65 0.24
CA GLY A 89 6.24 18.64 -1.11
C GLY A 89 6.17 17.20 -1.61
N TYR A 90 4.99 16.75 -2.05
CA TYR A 90 4.82 15.45 -2.70
C TYR A 90 5.83 15.27 -3.84
N GLN A 91 6.74 14.31 -3.72
CA GLN A 91 7.72 14.02 -4.77
C GLN A 91 7.11 13.06 -5.81
N LEU A 92 6.74 13.60 -6.97
CA LEU A 92 6.03 12.92 -8.06
C LEU A 92 6.88 11.93 -8.89
N VAL A 93 8.13 11.63 -8.51
CA VAL A 93 8.99 10.65 -9.22
C VAL A 93 9.87 9.88 -8.23
N PRO A 94 10.05 8.55 -8.37
CA PRO A 94 10.99 7.79 -7.55
C PRO A 94 12.42 8.27 -7.77
N LYS A 95 13.21 8.33 -6.68
CA LYS A 95 14.62 8.68 -6.75
C LYS A 95 15.40 7.57 -7.48
N SER A 96 15.92 7.88 -8.67
CA SER A 96 16.73 6.97 -9.47
C SER A 96 17.93 6.45 -8.66
N ARG A 97 18.02 5.12 -8.51
CA ARG A 97 19.20 4.45 -7.95
C ARG A 97 20.11 4.06 -9.10
N SER A 98 21.25 4.73 -9.23
CA SER A 98 22.35 4.26 -10.06
C SER A 98 23.67 4.49 -9.34
N THR A 99 24.23 3.42 -8.79
CA THR A 99 25.67 3.25 -8.59
C THR A 99 26.00 1.81 -8.92
N VAL A 100 26.55 1.60 -10.11
CA VAL A 100 27.14 0.33 -10.54
C VAL A 100 28.38 0.11 -9.66
N SER A 101 28.35 -0.92 -8.81
CA SER A 101 29.58 -1.45 -8.20
C SER A 101 30.20 -2.42 -9.20
N ARG A 102 31.30 -2.03 -9.84
CA ARG A 102 32.14 -2.96 -10.59
C ARG A 102 33.19 -3.52 -9.62
N ASP A 103 32.83 -4.60 -8.94
CA ASP A 103 33.84 -5.51 -8.39
C ASP A 103 34.25 -6.46 -9.52
N ASN A 104 35.35 -6.13 -10.19
CA ASN A 104 36.03 -7.02 -11.11
C ASN A 104 37.03 -7.86 -10.30
N ASP A 105 36.58 -8.98 -9.75
CA ASP A 105 37.47 -10.08 -9.37
C ASP A 105 36.95 -11.36 -10.00
N THR A 106 37.44 -11.68 -11.19
CA THR A 106 37.31 -13.02 -11.77
C THR A 106 38.66 -13.43 -12.32
N PRO A 107 39.30 -14.49 -11.79
CA PRO A 107 40.51 -15.02 -12.39
C PRO A 107 40.13 -15.67 -13.73
N ARG A 108 40.75 -15.16 -14.79
CA ARG A 108 40.59 -15.63 -16.17
C ARG A 108 41.03 -17.09 -16.26
N VAL A 109 40.06 -18.01 -16.32
CA VAL A 109 40.31 -19.41 -16.66
C VAL A 109 40.78 -19.47 -18.11
N GLN A 110 41.99 -19.98 -18.30
CA GLN A 110 42.64 -20.17 -19.59
C GLN A 110 42.13 -21.49 -20.17
N ASN A 111 41.19 -21.42 -21.13
CA ASN A 111 40.74 -22.61 -21.85
C ASN A 111 41.78 -22.94 -22.94
N SER A 112 42.51 -24.04 -22.74
CA SER A 112 43.34 -24.67 -23.77
C SER A 112 42.44 -25.27 -24.85
N ILE A 113 42.56 -24.80 -26.09
CA ILE A 113 41.97 -25.47 -27.25
C ILE A 113 43.12 -26.01 -28.08
N GLY A 114 43.20 -27.35 -28.12
CA GLY A 114 44.20 -28.09 -28.89
C GLY A 114 43.85 -28.22 -30.37
N ALA A 115 44.92 -28.29 -31.16
CA ALA A 115 45.16 -28.99 -32.43
C ALA A 115 44.03 -29.10 -33.47
N VAL A 116 44.30 -28.66 -34.72
CA VAL A 116 44.22 -29.47 -35.97
C VAL A 116 45.14 -28.83 -37.05
N ALA A 117 45.80 -29.72 -37.82
CA ALA A 117 46.65 -29.66 -39.05
C ALA A 117 46.46 -28.48 -40.05
N ASP A 118 47.41 -28.11 -40.92
CA ASP A 118 48.41 -28.85 -41.75
C ASP A 118 49.77 -28.12 -41.81
#